data_AF-W0RNT7-F1
#
_entry.id   AF-W0RNT7-F1
#
_cell.length_a   1.000
_cell.length_b   1.000
_cell.length_c   1.000
_cell.angle_alpha   90.00
_cell.angle_beta   90.00
_cell.angle_gamma   90.00
#
_symmetry.space_group_name_H-M   'P 1'
#
loop_
_entity.id
_entity.type
_entity.pdbx_description
1 polymer ?
#
loop_
_entity_poly.entity_id
_entity_poly.type
_entity_poly.pdbx_seq_one_letter_code
_entity_poly.pdbx_strand_id
1 'polypeptide(L)'
;MRIRSFPPLLVPAALVLAASAAGAQQGVTFTYEMHSSAARDARAQGGTVPYMAMTVRAAGSNMRVEFRQGAEGMPMMKPGGYMLIRGADKTFAIVDPTQKVAITMSGEGFGSGERMGMGYGRATNNSVVKVSQKDAKFDWDDLGSGDKILGIPTRHVRVHSSGTSEVKVLGRTQTSTDEGTAEMWIATRLPGVDAEALRAWSNSFGRGLARTNPGLATSPRAADFERQFGEGMPLRTIVYATGTDEKGRVRTDTARMEITELKSGKLDASLFEIPKDYQVTDMRQVGASLDSAMKANGLDTLNAGKVVKDAAKDAAKDAGKDAAVDAIKGKLGGFLKRKKP
;
A
#
# COMPACT_ATOMS: atom_id res chain seq x y z
N MET A 1 44.19 -5.78 -73.86
CA MET A 1 43.44 -6.34 -72.71
C MET A 1 43.05 -5.16 -71.80
N ARG A 2 41.82 -4.64 -71.89
CA ARG A 2 41.36 -3.45 -71.14
C ARG A 2 40.43 -3.89 -70.01
N ILE A 3 40.84 -3.67 -68.77
CA ILE A 3 40.06 -3.93 -67.55
C ILE A 3 39.10 -2.74 -67.35
N ARG A 4 37.79 -2.98 -67.41
CA ARG A 4 36.75 -1.99 -67.12
C ARG A 4 36.46 -1.99 -65.61
N SER A 5 36.72 -0.86 -64.96
CA SER A 5 36.33 -0.59 -63.57
C SER A 5 34.84 -0.23 -63.49
N PHE A 6 34.09 -0.96 -62.67
CA PHE A 6 32.70 -0.60 -62.33
C PHE A 6 32.67 0.31 -61.09
N PRO A 7 31.79 1.33 -61.04
CA PRO A 7 31.61 2.16 -59.86
C PRO A 7 30.82 1.41 -58.76
N PRO A 8 31.06 1.70 -57.47
CA PRO A 8 30.30 1.10 -56.38
C PRO A 8 28.89 1.69 -56.33
N LEU A 9 27.87 0.81 -56.34
CA LEU A 9 26.48 1.16 -56.05
C LEU A 9 26.36 1.54 -54.56
N LEU A 10 26.04 2.81 -54.29
CA LEU A 10 25.59 3.28 -52.98
C LEU A 10 24.13 2.84 -52.78
N VAL A 11 23.90 1.86 -51.89
CA VAL A 11 22.56 1.47 -51.43
C VAL A 11 22.16 2.41 -50.30
N PRO A 12 21.07 3.19 -50.42
CA PRO A 12 20.56 3.96 -49.29
C PRO A 12 20.02 2.99 -48.24
N ALA A 13 20.67 2.94 -47.08
CA ALA A 13 20.15 2.25 -45.92
C ALA A 13 18.90 2.99 -45.42
N ALA A 14 17.73 2.55 -45.89
CA ALA A 14 16.45 2.99 -45.38
C ALA A 14 16.34 2.52 -43.91
N LEU A 15 16.58 3.44 -42.99
CA LEU A 15 16.36 3.24 -41.57
C LEU A 15 14.84 3.15 -41.35
N VAL A 16 14.28 1.94 -41.46
CA VAL A 16 12.91 1.67 -41.06
C VAL A 16 12.86 1.78 -39.55
N LEU A 17 12.45 2.95 -39.05
CA LEU A 17 11.97 3.12 -37.68
C LEU A 17 10.70 2.27 -37.55
N ALA A 18 10.88 1.00 -37.20
CA ALA A 18 9.79 0.13 -36.78
C ALA A 18 9.22 0.73 -35.50
N ALA A 19 8.19 1.56 -35.63
CA ALA A 19 7.35 1.96 -34.52
C ALA A 19 6.73 0.67 -33.98
N SER A 20 7.23 0.19 -32.84
CA SER A 20 6.61 -0.91 -32.12
C SER A 20 5.19 -0.48 -31.76
N ALA A 21 4.20 -0.93 -32.53
CA ALA A 21 2.81 -0.79 -32.16
C ALA A 21 2.62 -1.58 -30.86
N ALA A 22 2.63 -0.87 -29.73
CA ALA A 22 2.31 -1.46 -28.45
C ALA A 22 0.92 -2.10 -28.58
N GLY A 23 0.86 -3.42 -28.42
CA GLY A 23 -0.37 -4.16 -28.64
C GLY A 23 -1.46 -3.70 -27.68
N ALA A 24 -2.58 -3.22 -28.20
CA ALA A 24 -3.73 -2.89 -27.37
C ALA A 24 -4.31 -4.17 -26.75
N GLN A 25 -4.53 -4.16 -25.45
CA GLN A 25 -5.02 -5.30 -24.67
C GLN A 25 -6.48 -5.08 -24.27
N GLN A 26 -7.29 -6.13 -24.20
CA GLN A 26 -8.62 -6.02 -23.62
C GLN A 26 -8.52 -5.71 -22.13
N GLY A 27 -9.31 -4.76 -21.64
CA GLY A 27 -9.31 -4.38 -20.24
C GLY A 27 -10.54 -3.59 -19.84
N VAL A 28 -10.47 -3.00 -18.64
CA VAL A 28 -11.53 -2.16 -18.07
C VAL A 28 -10.99 -0.86 -17.50
N THR A 29 -11.84 0.16 -17.55
CA THR A 29 -11.67 1.44 -16.88
C THR A 29 -12.84 1.66 -15.95
N PHE A 30 -12.57 2.03 -14.70
CA PHE A 30 -13.61 2.42 -13.75
C PHE A 30 -13.20 3.62 -12.91
N THR A 31 -14.20 4.38 -12.46
CA THR A 31 -14.01 5.48 -11.51
C THR A 31 -14.39 4.99 -10.13
N TYR A 32 -13.55 5.27 -9.15
CA TYR A 32 -13.75 4.90 -7.75
C TYR A 32 -13.73 6.16 -6.90
N GLU A 33 -14.78 6.34 -6.10
CA GLU A 33 -14.96 7.48 -5.22
C GLU A 33 -14.98 7.00 -3.77
N MET A 34 -14.26 7.72 -2.90
CA MET A 34 -14.19 7.46 -1.48
C MET A 34 -14.55 8.73 -0.71
N HIS A 35 -15.56 8.62 0.13
CA HIS A 35 -15.97 9.65 1.08
C HIS A 35 -15.74 9.14 2.49
N SER A 36 -14.94 9.85 3.29
CA SER A 36 -14.69 9.47 4.68
C SER A 36 -15.10 10.60 5.62
N SER A 37 -16.01 10.34 6.55
CA SER A 37 -16.28 11.22 7.68
C SER A 37 -15.62 10.65 8.94
N ALA A 38 -14.86 11.50 9.63
CA ALA A 38 -14.45 11.22 10.99
C ALA A 38 -15.39 11.99 11.91
N ALA A 39 -16.15 11.31 12.76
CA ALA A 39 -16.81 11.96 13.88
C ALA A 39 -15.72 12.30 14.91
N ARG A 40 -14.97 13.38 14.65
CA ARG A 40 -14.16 13.98 15.70
C ARG A 40 -15.11 14.63 16.70
N ASP A 41 -14.73 14.55 17.97
CA ASP A 41 -15.33 15.31 19.07
C ASP A 41 -15.80 16.69 18.57
N ALA A 42 -17.07 17.03 18.82
CA ALA A 42 -17.80 18.15 18.21
C ALA A 42 -17.18 19.55 18.43
N ARG A 43 -16.00 19.64 19.05
CA ARG A 43 -15.18 20.85 19.21
C ARG A 43 -14.19 21.09 18.07
N ALA A 44 -13.94 20.11 17.20
CA ALA A 44 -13.13 20.27 15.98
C ALA A 44 -14.04 20.49 14.75
N GLN A 45 -14.94 21.46 14.83
CA GLN A 45 -15.82 21.85 13.72
C GLN A 45 -15.02 22.61 12.66
N GLY A 46 -14.80 22.00 11.50
CA GLY A 46 -14.18 22.66 10.34
C GLY A 46 -13.30 21.78 9.45
N GLY A 47 -13.13 20.50 9.76
CA GLY A 47 -12.33 19.60 8.92
C GLY A 47 -13.07 19.22 7.63
N THR A 48 -12.47 19.51 6.47
CA THR A 48 -12.88 18.98 5.16
C THR A 48 -13.01 17.46 5.24
N VAL A 49 -14.15 16.92 4.81
CA VAL A 49 -14.36 15.47 4.65
C VAL A 49 -13.34 14.99 3.62
N PRO A 50 -12.38 14.12 3.97
CA PRO A 50 -11.45 13.59 2.97
C PRO A 50 -12.25 12.87 1.87
N TYR A 51 -12.13 13.42 0.67
CA TYR A 51 -12.71 12.90 -0.55
C TYR A 51 -11.57 12.51 -1.49
N MET A 52 -11.57 11.26 -1.94
CA MET A 52 -10.61 10.73 -2.90
C MET A 52 -11.38 10.23 -4.11
N ALA A 53 -10.93 10.61 -5.29
CA ALA A 53 -11.47 10.13 -6.55
C ALA A 53 -10.32 9.60 -7.39
N MET A 54 -10.46 8.39 -7.90
CA MET A 54 -9.45 7.75 -8.73
C MET A 54 -10.05 7.12 -9.98
N THR A 55 -9.28 7.09 -11.05
CA THR A 55 -9.59 6.30 -12.25
C THR A 55 -8.66 5.11 -12.29
N VAL A 56 -9.24 3.92 -12.27
CA VAL A 56 -8.51 2.66 -12.37
C VAL A 56 -8.65 2.12 -13.78
N ARG A 57 -7.52 1.71 -14.36
CA ARG A 57 -7.46 0.96 -15.61
C ARG A 57 -6.78 -0.36 -15.35
N ALA A 58 -7.35 -1.47 -15.80
CA ALA A 58 -6.80 -2.80 -15.59
C ALA A 58 -6.85 -3.61 -16.89
N ALA A 59 -5.76 -4.31 -17.20
CA ALA A 59 -5.66 -5.26 -18.32
C ALA A 59 -4.73 -6.40 -17.93
N GLY A 60 -5.22 -7.65 -17.98
CA GLY A 60 -4.50 -8.81 -17.48
C GLY A 60 -4.06 -8.62 -16.02
N SER A 61 -2.76 -8.79 -15.75
CA SER A 61 -2.18 -8.60 -14.41
C SER A 61 -1.68 -7.18 -14.13
N ASN A 62 -1.92 -6.23 -15.04
CA ASN A 62 -1.47 -4.85 -14.92
C ASN A 62 -2.62 -3.92 -14.53
N MET A 63 -2.30 -2.92 -13.71
CA MET A 63 -3.23 -1.90 -13.28
C MET A 63 -2.58 -0.53 -13.20
N ARG A 64 -3.34 0.50 -13.53
CA ARG A 64 -2.98 1.90 -13.35
C ARG A 64 -4.07 2.60 -12.55
N VAL A 65 -3.69 3.25 -11.47
CA VAL A 65 -4.59 4.00 -10.58
C VAL A 65 -4.20 5.47 -10.66
N GLU A 66 -5.01 6.28 -11.32
CA GLU A 66 -4.80 7.73 -11.45
C GLU A 66 -5.59 8.47 -10.38
N PHE A 67 -4.94 9.37 -9.65
CA PHE A 67 -5.62 10.20 -8.66
C PHE A 67 -6.20 11.43 -9.35
N ARG A 68 -7.53 11.52 -9.39
CA ARG A 68 -8.26 12.72 -9.81
C ARG A 68 -8.36 13.71 -8.66
N GLN A 69 -8.57 13.18 -7.47
CA GLN A 69 -8.53 13.92 -6.22
C GLN A 69 -7.77 13.12 -5.17
N GLY A 70 -6.79 13.77 -4.55
CA GLY A 70 -5.93 13.15 -3.54
C GLY A 70 -6.46 13.30 -2.13
N ALA A 71 -6.07 12.38 -1.25
CA ALA A 71 -6.22 12.60 0.18
C ALA A 71 -5.27 13.69 0.65
N GLU A 72 -5.78 14.68 1.37
CA GLU A 72 -4.99 15.74 1.98
C GLU A 72 -3.89 15.13 2.87
N GLY A 73 -2.67 15.67 2.78
CA GLY A 73 -1.53 15.16 3.54
C GLY A 73 -0.84 13.91 2.97
N MET A 74 -1.24 13.43 1.77
CA MET A 74 -0.53 12.37 1.04
C MET A 74 0.14 12.91 -0.23
N PRO A 75 1.40 13.40 -0.16
CA PRO A 75 2.09 14.01 -1.30
C PRO A 75 2.16 13.11 -2.54
N MET A 76 2.23 11.80 -2.32
CA MET A 76 2.34 10.77 -3.36
C MET A 76 1.01 10.43 -4.04
N MET A 77 -0.12 10.90 -3.51
CA MET A 77 -1.47 10.68 -4.07
C MET A 77 -2.12 12.00 -4.52
N LYS A 78 -1.31 13.00 -4.87
CA LYS A 78 -1.82 14.28 -5.37
C LYS A 78 -2.56 14.09 -6.71
N PRO A 79 -3.51 14.97 -7.05
CA PRO A 79 -4.13 15.01 -8.37
C PRO A 79 -3.08 14.98 -9.50
N GLY A 80 -3.31 14.14 -10.50
CA GLY A 80 -2.40 13.96 -11.64
C GLY A 80 -1.25 12.97 -11.40
N GLY A 81 -0.97 12.61 -10.15
CA GLY A 81 -0.13 11.44 -9.83
C GLY A 81 -0.84 10.14 -10.19
N TYR A 82 -0.08 9.07 -10.42
CA TYR A 82 -0.66 7.75 -10.61
C TYR A 82 0.21 6.65 -10.04
N MET A 83 -0.40 5.51 -9.81
CA MET A 83 0.27 4.28 -9.45
C MET A 83 0.17 3.27 -10.56
N LEU A 84 1.23 2.48 -10.70
CA LEU A 84 1.27 1.30 -11.56
C LEU A 84 1.41 0.06 -10.69
N ILE A 85 0.65 -0.97 -10.98
CA ILE A 85 0.79 -2.31 -10.43
C ILE A 85 1.06 -3.21 -11.62
N ARG A 86 2.21 -3.88 -11.62
CA ARG A 86 2.63 -4.79 -12.68
C ARG A 86 2.74 -6.18 -12.10
N GLY A 87 1.71 -6.99 -12.29
CA GLY A 87 1.58 -8.30 -11.67
C GLY A 87 2.62 -9.30 -12.14
N ALA A 88 2.97 -9.29 -13.43
CA ALA A 88 4.03 -10.15 -14.00
C ALA A 88 5.38 -9.94 -13.30
N ASP A 89 5.75 -8.67 -13.07
CA ASP A 89 7.01 -8.31 -12.42
C ASP A 89 6.91 -8.33 -10.89
N LYS A 90 5.70 -8.51 -10.35
CA LYS A 90 5.36 -8.26 -8.94
C LYS A 90 5.94 -6.94 -8.47
N THR A 91 5.77 -5.87 -9.26
CA THR A 91 6.21 -4.51 -8.89
C THR A 91 5.05 -3.58 -8.77
N PHE A 92 5.24 -2.54 -7.97
CA PHE A 92 4.40 -1.36 -8.02
C PHE A 92 5.26 -0.11 -8.11
N ALA A 93 4.72 0.92 -8.74
CA ALA A 93 5.38 2.21 -8.89
C ALA A 93 4.42 3.30 -8.47
N ILE A 94 4.93 4.33 -7.81
CA ILE A 94 4.24 5.61 -7.71
C ILE A 94 4.94 6.58 -8.65
N VAL A 95 4.16 7.24 -9.49
CA VAL A 95 4.66 8.09 -10.57
C VAL A 95 4.14 9.50 -10.36
N ASP A 96 5.06 10.47 -10.41
CA ASP A 96 4.77 11.90 -10.44
C ASP A 96 5.12 12.44 -11.84
N PRO A 97 4.11 12.63 -12.71
CA PRO A 97 4.35 13.10 -14.07
C PRO A 97 4.88 14.52 -14.15
N THR A 98 4.55 15.37 -13.17
CA THR A 98 5.00 16.76 -13.13
C THR A 98 6.50 16.83 -12.90
N GLN A 99 7.02 15.98 -12.00
CA GLN A 99 8.45 15.92 -11.70
C GLN A 99 9.21 14.94 -12.58
N LYS A 100 8.52 14.14 -13.40
CA LYS A 100 9.08 13.02 -14.18
C LYS A 100 9.89 12.06 -13.29
N VAL A 101 9.37 11.76 -12.11
CA VAL A 101 9.98 10.79 -11.19
C VAL A 101 9.05 9.61 -10.98
N ALA A 102 9.64 8.42 -10.82
CA ALA A 102 8.93 7.22 -10.44
C ALA A 102 9.67 6.50 -9.33
N ILE A 103 8.94 6.07 -8.30
CA ILE A 103 9.48 5.28 -7.21
C ILE A 103 8.93 3.87 -7.35
N THR A 104 9.80 2.90 -7.61
CA THR A 104 9.43 1.49 -7.79
C THR A 104 9.74 0.68 -6.54
N MET A 105 8.88 -0.29 -6.24
CA MET A 105 9.00 -1.19 -5.10
C MET A 105 8.44 -2.57 -5.41
N SER A 106 8.79 -3.55 -4.57
CA SER A 106 8.26 -4.91 -4.65
C SER A 106 6.78 -4.94 -4.27
N GLY A 107 5.95 -5.50 -5.14
CA GLY A 107 4.51 -5.70 -4.96
C GLY A 107 4.16 -6.59 -3.77
N GLU A 108 5.08 -7.46 -3.33
CA GLU A 108 4.93 -8.23 -2.09
C GLU A 108 4.69 -7.35 -0.87
N GLY A 109 5.31 -6.16 -0.83
CA GLY A 109 5.12 -5.20 0.26
C GLY A 109 3.87 -4.33 0.13
N PHE A 110 3.27 -4.25 -1.05
CA PHE A 110 2.08 -3.44 -1.31
C PHE A 110 0.80 -4.16 -0.92
N GLY A 111 0.69 -5.42 -1.36
CA GLY A 111 -0.48 -6.25 -1.12
C GLY A 111 -0.53 -6.83 0.29
N SER A 112 0.60 -6.97 1.00
CA SER A 112 0.60 -7.15 2.45
C SER A 112 0.10 -5.83 3.05
N GLY A 113 -1.10 -5.82 3.63
CA GLY A 113 -1.71 -4.65 4.25
C GLY A 113 -0.82 -3.88 5.25
N GLU A 114 0.31 -4.46 5.64
CA GLU A 114 1.41 -3.88 6.38
C GLU A 114 1.97 -2.53 5.87
N ARG A 115 1.87 -2.18 4.57
CA ARG A 115 2.37 -0.88 4.06
C ARG A 115 1.29 0.11 3.66
N MET A 116 0.17 -0.35 3.09
CA MET A 116 -0.89 0.54 2.63
C MET A 116 -1.96 0.83 3.69
N GLY A 117 -2.13 -0.06 4.68
CA GLY A 117 -2.90 0.24 5.89
C GLY A 117 -2.11 1.18 6.78
N MET A 118 -2.06 2.47 6.44
CA MET A 118 -1.50 3.51 7.30
C MET A 118 -0.08 3.24 7.84
N GLY A 119 0.86 2.69 7.06
CA GLY A 119 2.29 2.74 7.39
C GLY A 119 2.77 2.03 8.66
N TYR A 120 1.98 1.15 9.28
CA TYR A 120 2.30 0.60 10.60
C TYR A 120 2.88 -0.82 10.65
N GLY A 121 2.88 -1.60 9.56
CA GLY A 121 3.10 -3.06 9.68
C GLY A 121 4.54 -3.57 9.52
N ARG A 122 5.38 -2.97 8.65
CA ARG A 122 6.76 -3.48 8.44
C ARG A 122 7.88 -2.46 8.36
N ALA A 123 7.59 -1.20 8.04
CA ALA A 123 8.60 -0.14 8.15
C ALA A 123 8.90 0.22 9.62
N THR A 124 8.04 -0.23 10.54
CA THR A 124 8.04 0.09 11.96
C THR A 124 8.77 -0.95 12.80
N ASN A 125 8.93 -2.20 12.35
CA ASN A 125 9.80 -3.17 13.02
C ASN A 125 11.31 -2.83 12.90
N ASN A 126 11.62 -1.56 12.61
CA ASN A 126 12.82 -0.93 13.12
C ASN A 126 12.74 -0.86 14.67
N SER A 127 13.87 -0.61 15.34
CA SER A 127 13.92 -0.59 16.81
C SER A 127 13.06 0.52 17.48
N VAL A 128 12.37 1.36 16.71
CA VAL A 128 11.69 2.57 17.21
C VAL A 128 10.20 2.36 17.40
N VAL A 129 9.50 1.58 16.56
CA VAL A 129 8.03 1.43 16.60
C VAL A 129 7.58 -0.03 16.44
N LYS A 130 7.41 -0.80 17.51
CA LYS A 130 6.84 -2.15 17.34
C LYS A 130 5.32 -2.08 17.30
N VAL A 131 4.69 -2.63 16.27
CA VAL A 131 3.23 -2.78 16.22
C VAL A 131 2.90 -4.27 16.35
N SER A 132 1.98 -4.60 17.25
CA SER A 132 1.44 -5.95 17.42
C SER A 132 -0.07 -5.90 17.58
N GLN A 133 -0.75 -6.97 17.19
CA GLN A 133 -2.19 -7.07 17.31
C GLN A 133 -2.53 -8.35 18.07
N LYS A 134 -3.49 -8.26 19.00
CA LYS A 134 -4.01 -9.38 19.78
C LYS A 134 -5.53 -9.38 19.75
N ASP A 135 -6.11 -10.50 20.18
CA ASP A 135 -7.57 -10.66 20.31
C ASP A 135 -8.33 -10.36 19.02
N ALA A 136 -7.70 -10.62 17.88
CA ALA A 136 -8.29 -10.39 16.57
C ALA A 136 -9.48 -11.34 16.35
N LYS A 137 -10.65 -10.78 16.08
CA LYS A 137 -11.86 -11.51 15.73
C LYS A 137 -12.30 -11.11 14.33
N PHE A 138 -12.80 -12.09 13.59
CA PHE A 138 -13.38 -11.89 12.28
C PHE A 138 -14.58 -12.79 12.12
N ASP A 139 -15.68 -12.17 11.71
CA ASP A 139 -16.96 -12.79 11.49
C ASP A 139 -17.60 -12.13 10.25
N TRP A 140 -18.54 -12.82 9.61
CA TRP A 140 -19.22 -12.30 8.43
C TRP A 140 -20.56 -12.98 8.21
N ASP A 141 -21.50 -12.23 7.63
CA ASP A 141 -22.85 -12.65 7.31
C ASP A 141 -23.15 -12.40 5.83
N ASP A 142 -23.69 -13.42 5.16
CA ASP A 142 -24.28 -13.25 3.84
C ASP A 142 -25.69 -12.67 3.99
N LEU A 143 -25.89 -11.43 3.54
CA LEU A 143 -27.18 -10.75 3.62
C LEU A 143 -28.06 -10.98 2.39
N GLY A 144 -27.60 -11.80 1.44
CA GLY A 144 -28.39 -12.16 0.28
C GLY A 144 -28.04 -11.36 -0.97
N SER A 145 -29.02 -11.26 -1.88
CA SER A 145 -28.89 -10.42 -3.07
C SER A 145 -28.78 -8.96 -2.69
N GLY A 146 -27.72 -8.29 -3.15
CA GLY A 146 -27.56 -6.85 -2.99
C GLY A 146 -28.17 -6.06 -4.14
N ASP A 147 -28.19 -4.74 -3.98
CA ASP A 147 -28.60 -3.82 -5.05
C ASP A 147 -27.78 -4.01 -6.32
N LYS A 148 -28.40 -3.75 -7.47
CA LYS A 148 -27.66 -3.63 -8.73
C LYS A 148 -26.88 -2.32 -8.74
N ILE A 149 -25.57 -2.39 -8.94
CA ILE A 149 -24.71 -1.21 -9.08
C ILE A 149 -24.26 -1.15 -10.53
N LEU A 150 -24.54 -0.04 -11.22
CA LEU A 150 -24.32 0.09 -12.67
C LEU A 150 -25.01 -1.01 -13.50
N GLY A 151 -26.17 -1.49 -13.02
CA GLY A 151 -26.91 -2.61 -13.62
C GLY A 151 -26.34 -4.00 -13.33
N ILE A 152 -25.21 -4.09 -12.60
CA ILE A 152 -24.52 -5.35 -12.29
C ILE A 152 -25.09 -5.93 -10.98
N PRO A 153 -25.53 -7.20 -10.97
CA PRO A 153 -26.02 -7.84 -9.76
C PRO A 153 -24.89 -8.02 -8.74
N THR A 154 -25.21 -7.84 -7.46
CA THR A 154 -24.25 -7.99 -6.36
C THR A 154 -24.77 -8.94 -5.29
N ARG A 155 -23.86 -9.46 -4.46
CA ARG A 155 -24.16 -10.09 -3.18
C ARG A 155 -23.86 -9.08 -2.07
N HIS A 156 -24.79 -8.88 -1.14
CA HIS A 156 -24.58 -8.01 0.02
C HIS A 156 -24.00 -8.85 1.17
N VAL A 157 -22.82 -8.47 1.62
CA VAL A 157 -22.11 -9.18 2.70
C VAL A 157 -21.76 -8.17 3.78
N ARG A 158 -21.94 -8.57 5.04
CA ARG A 158 -21.48 -7.79 6.19
C ARG A 158 -20.32 -8.52 6.84
N VAL A 159 -19.24 -7.80 7.09
CA VAL A 159 -18.06 -8.31 7.78
C VAL A 159 -17.90 -7.56 9.09
N HIS A 160 -17.71 -8.31 10.16
CA HIS A 160 -17.40 -7.80 11.48
C HIS A 160 -15.97 -8.15 11.83
N SER A 161 -15.22 -7.16 12.31
CA SER A 161 -13.85 -7.35 12.77
C SER A 161 -13.63 -6.58 14.06
N SER A 162 -12.83 -7.14 14.95
CA SER A 162 -12.33 -6.41 16.11
C SER A 162 -10.95 -6.90 16.49
N GLY A 163 -10.24 -6.10 17.28
CA GLY A 163 -8.93 -6.47 17.81
C GLY A 163 -8.36 -5.41 18.72
N THR A 164 -7.29 -5.77 19.41
CA THR A 164 -6.50 -4.82 20.20
C THR A 164 -5.15 -4.61 19.53
N SER A 165 -4.89 -3.38 19.12
CA SER A 165 -3.64 -2.92 18.54
C SER A 165 -2.72 -2.41 19.66
N GLU A 166 -1.48 -2.89 19.70
CA GLU A 166 -0.44 -2.42 20.60
C GLU A 166 0.70 -1.79 19.78
N VAL A 167 0.96 -0.50 20.00
CA VAL A 167 2.01 0.27 19.35
C VAL A 167 3.05 0.67 20.40
N LYS A 168 4.24 0.08 20.35
CA LYS A 168 5.35 0.40 21.23
C LYS A 168 6.34 1.34 20.55
N VAL A 169 6.33 2.61 20.96
CA VAL A 169 7.24 3.65 20.46
C VAL A 169 8.29 3.96 21.53
N LEU A 170 9.58 3.76 21.22
CA LEU A 170 10.70 4.10 22.12
C LEU A 170 10.50 3.57 23.56
N GLY A 171 10.04 2.32 23.69
CA GLY A 171 9.80 1.67 24.98
C GLY A 171 8.47 2.00 25.66
N ARG A 172 7.71 2.99 25.18
CA ARG A 172 6.35 3.27 25.64
C ARG A 172 5.35 2.47 24.83
N THR A 173 4.55 1.65 25.51
CA THR A 173 3.45 0.92 24.87
C THR A 173 2.22 1.81 24.85
N GLN A 174 1.56 1.85 23.69
CA GLN A 174 0.21 2.40 23.52
C GLN A 174 -0.73 1.29 23.07
N THR A 175 -1.94 1.27 23.61
CA THR A 175 -2.94 0.25 23.29
C THR A 175 -4.21 0.91 22.77
N SER A 176 -4.78 0.38 21.70
CA SER A 176 -6.11 0.76 21.24
C SER A 176 -6.93 -0.49 20.93
N THR A 177 -8.23 -0.44 21.21
CA THR A 177 -9.18 -1.45 20.76
C THR A 177 -9.91 -0.90 19.54
N ASP A 178 -9.96 -1.69 18.48
CA ASP A 178 -10.60 -1.34 17.23
C ASP A 178 -11.76 -2.31 16.98
N GLU A 179 -12.93 -1.77 16.68
CA GLU A 179 -14.10 -2.51 16.22
C GLU A 179 -14.53 -1.96 14.85
N GLY A 180 -14.89 -2.84 13.94
CA GLY A 180 -15.20 -2.46 12.56
C GLY A 180 -16.30 -3.32 11.98
N THR A 181 -17.25 -2.68 11.30
CA THR A 181 -18.22 -3.33 10.44
C THR A 181 -18.05 -2.81 9.02
N ALA A 182 -17.88 -3.72 8.06
CA ALA A 182 -17.83 -3.41 6.64
C ALA A 182 -19.02 -4.06 5.92
N GLU A 183 -19.84 -3.26 5.26
CA GLU A 183 -20.87 -3.73 4.34
C GLU A 183 -20.37 -3.63 2.91
N MET A 184 -20.47 -4.72 2.16
CA MET A 184 -19.92 -4.84 0.81
C MET A 184 -20.97 -5.34 -0.16
N TRP A 185 -21.03 -4.73 -1.34
CA TRP A 185 -21.85 -5.17 -2.47
C TRP A 185 -20.94 -5.76 -3.53
N ILE A 186 -20.75 -7.08 -3.48
CA ILE A 186 -19.73 -7.81 -4.23
C ILE A 186 -20.32 -8.34 -5.54
N ALA A 187 -19.77 -7.92 -6.66
CA ALA A 187 -20.05 -8.53 -7.96
C ALA A 187 -19.12 -9.72 -8.18
N THR A 188 -19.68 -10.92 -8.36
CA THR A 188 -18.90 -12.14 -8.65
C THR A 188 -18.50 -12.24 -10.13
N ARG A 189 -19.08 -11.41 -10.99
CA ARG A 189 -18.75 -11.31 -12.42
C ARG A 189 -18.82 -9.87 -12.86
N LEU A 190 -17.86 -9.46 -13.67
CA LEU A 190 -17.88 -8.16 -14.34
C LEU A 190 -17.89 -8.34 -15.86
N PRO A 191 -18.81 -7.66 -16.57
CA PRO A 191 -18.84 -7.72 -18.03
C PRO A 191 -17.51 -7.24 -18.65
N GLY A 192 -16.87 -8.11 -19.43
CA GLY A 192 -15.63 -7.77 -20.15
C GLY A 192 -14.36 -7.69 -19.29
N VAL A 193 -14.42 -8.16 -18.03
CA VAL A 193 -13.23 -8.42 -17.21
C VAL A 193 -13.06 -9.93 -17.14
N ASP A 194 -11.87 -10.44 -17.49
CA ASP A 194 -11.57 -11.85 -17.25
C ASP A 194 -11.35 -12.12 -15.75
N ALA A 195 -11.46 -13.39 -15.36
CA ALA A 195 -11.30 -13.79 -13.97
C ALA A 195 -9.89 -13.50 -13.42
N GLU A 196 -8.87 -13.45 -14.29
CA GLU A 196 -7.50 -13.20 -13.86
C GLU A 196 -7.28 -11.74 -13.48
N ALA A 197 -7.83 -10.79 -14.24
CA ALA A 197 -7.81 -9.37 -13.93
C ALA A 197 -8.60 -9.07 -12.65
N LEU A 198 -9.77 -9.70 -12.49
CA LEU A 198 -10.53 -9.65 -11.23
C LEU A 198 -9.71 -10.18 -10.05
N ARG A 199 -9.09 -11.35 -10.21
CA ARG A 199 -8.23 -11.95 -9.18
C ARG A 199 -7.00 -11.10 -8.89
N ALA A 200 -6.38 -10.47 -9.88
CA ALA A 200 -5.25 -9.56 -9.70
C ALA A 200 -5.67 -8.33 -8.89
N TRP A 201 -6.85 -7.79 -9.19
CA TRP A 201 -7.47 -6.71 -8.41
C TRP A 201 -7.76 -7.15 -6.97
N SER A 202 -8.43 -8.30 -6.78
CA SER A 202 -8.74 -8.82 -5.44
C SER A 202 -7.48 -9.13 -4.64
N ASN A 203 -6.43 -9.68 -5.26
CA ASN A 203 -5.14 -9.92 -4.62
C ASN A 203 -4.42 -8.63 -4.21
N SER A 204 -4.69 -7.52 -4.90
CA SER A 204 -4.03 -6.23 -4.65
C SER A 204 -4.81 -5.37 -3.65
N PHE A 205 -6.14 -5.41 -3.70
CA PHE A 205 -7.03 -4.53 -2.92
C PHE A 205 -8.05 -5.29 -2.06
N GLY A 206 -8.68 -6.34 -2.59
CA GLY A 206 -9.73 -7.11 -1.90
C GLY A 206 -9.25 -7.93 -0.70
N ARG A 207 -8.04 -8.51 -0.77
CA ARG A 207 -7.43 -9.32 0.31
C ARG A 207 -6.84 -8.49 1.45
N GLY A 208 -7.08 -7.18 1.47
CA GLY A 208 -6.54 -6.26 2.46
C GLY A 208 -6.84 -6.69 3.90
N LEU A 209 -8.06 -7.17 4.19
CA LEU A 209 -8.50 -7.48 5.56
C LEU A 209 -7.68 -8.59 6.25
N ALA A 210 -7.46 -9.73 5.58
CA ALA A 210 -6.67 -10.82 6.16
C ALA A 210 -5.16 -10.51 6.19
N ARG A 211 -4.70 -9.56 5.36
CA ARG A 211 -3.28 -9.20 5.25
C ARG A 211 -2.87 -8.02 6.11
N THR A 212 -3.79 -7.12 6.48
CA THR A 212 -3.54 -6.06 7.47
C THR A 212 -3.53 -6.62 8.89
N ASN A 213 -4.17 -7.76 9.12
CA ASN A 213 -4.22 -8.42 10.42
C ASN A 213 -3.77 -9.88 10.27
N PRO A 214 -2.48 -10.18 10.49
CA PRO A 214 -1.96 -11.54 10.42
C PRO A 214 -2.70 -12.53 11.32
N GLY A 215 -3.28 -12.06 12.43
CA GLY A 215 -4.12 -12.87 13.32
C GLY A 215 -5.42 -13.34 12.67
N LEU A 216 -5.92 -12.64 11.65
CA LEU A 216 -7.08 -13.06 10.87
C LEU A 216 -6.76 -14.07 9.78
N ALA A 217 -5.52 -14.11 9.29
CA ALA A 217 -5.12 -15.07 8.27
C ALA A 217 -5.30 -16.53 8.72
N THR A 218 -5.28 -16.79 10.03
CA THR A 218 -5.51 -18.11 10.62
C THR A 218 -6.98 -18.37 10.99
N SER A 219 -7.89 -17.41 10.79
CA SER A 219 -9.31 -17.58 11.12
C SER A 219 -10.01 -18.47 10.07
N PRO A 220 -10.64 -19.58 10.47
CA PRO A 220 -11.45 -20.39 9.55
C PRO A 220 -12.57 -19.59 8.87
N ARG A 221 -13.17 -18.62 9.58
CA ARG A 221 -14.21 -17.72 9.04
C ARG A 221 -13.64 -16.81 7.94
N ALA A 222 -12.42 -16.31 8.11
CA ALA A 222 -11.75 -15.50 7.09
C ALA A 222 -11.40 -16.32 5.85
N ALA A 223 -10.90 -17.55 6.03
CA ALA A 223 -10.63 -18.46 4.91
C ALA A 223 -11.92 -18.84 4.15
N ASP A 224 -13.03 -19.02 4.87
CA ASP A 224 -14.34 -19.27 4.26
C ASP A 224 -14.85 -18.05 3.47
N PHE A 225 -14.76 -16.84 4.03
CA PHE A 225 -15.08 -15.60 3.30
C PHE A 225 -14.27 -15.48 2.01
N GLU A 226 -12.94 -15.70 2.08
CA GLU A 226 -12.06 -15.63 0.92
C GLU A 226 -12.43 -16.67 -0.14
N ARG A 227 -12.80 -17.89 0.27
CA ARG A 227 -13.25 -18.92 -0.67
C ARG A 227 -14.55 -18.53 -1.37
N GLN A 228 -15.47 -17.86 -0.68
CA GLN A 228 -16.78 -17.49 -1.23
C GLN A 228 -16.74 -16.20 -2.07
N PHE A 229 -15.95 -15.21 -1.66
CA PHE A 229 -15.98 -13.86 -2.23
C PHE A 229 -14.62 -13.34 -2.70
N GLY A 230 -13.54 -14.09 -2.51
CA GLY A 230 -12.16 -13.65 -2.82
C GLY A 230 -11.89 -13.36 -4.29
N GLU A 231 -12.71 -13.91 -5.20
CA GLU A 231 -12.65 -13.61 -6.63
C GLU A 231 -13.63 -12.51 -7.07
N GLY A 232 -14.49 -12.04 -6.16
CA GLY A 232 -15.45 -10.98 -6.43
C GLY A 232 -14.84 -9.58 -6.29
N MET A 233 -15.51 -8.60 -6.91
CA MET A 233 -15.17 -7.18 -6.78
C MET A 233 -16.28 -6.44 -6.01
N PRO A 234 -16.04 -5.91 -4.80
CA PRO A 234 -16.94 -4.94 -4.18
C PRO A 234 -17.11 -3.71 -5.07
N LEU A 235 -18.33 -3.46 -5.52
CA LEU A 235 -18.71 -2.26 -6.27
C LEU A 235 -19.08 -1.11 -5.34
N ARG A 236 -19.51 -1.45 -4.12
CA ARG A 236 -19.71 -0.50 -3.02
C ARG A 236 -19.21 -1.15 -1.74
N THR A 237 -18.58 -0.35 -0.89
CA THR A 237 -18.22 -0.73 0.48
C THR A 237 -18.54 0.43 1.41
N ILE A 238 -19.17 0.15 2.55
CA ILE A 238 -19.36 1.10 3.63
C ILE A 238 -18.70 0.52 4.88
N VAL A 239 -17.74 1.25 5.44
CA VAL A 239 -17.01 0.87 6.63
C VAL A 239 -17.43 1.79 7.77
N TYR A 240 -17.79 1.18 8.90
CA TYR A 240 -17.99 1.82 10.19
C TYR A 240 -16.88 1.30 11.10
N ALA A 241 -16.03 2.19 11.60
CA ALA A 241 -14.94 1.83 12.49
C ALA A 241 -15.02 2.65 13.77
N THR A 242 -14.85 1.99 14.91
CA THR A 242 -14.77 2.61 16.23
C THR A 242 -13.47 2.20 16.89
N GLY A 243 -12.60 3.17 17.14
CA GLY A 243 -11.37 2.98 17.90
C GLY A 243 -11.50 3.58 19.29
N THR A 244 -11.03 2.86 20.31
CA THR A 244 -10.93 3.36 21.69
C THR A 244 -9.48 3.29 22.14
N ASP A 245 -8.94 4.41 22.60
CA ASP A 245 -7.57 4.46 23.10
C ASP A 245 -7.46 4.09 24.59
N GLU A 246 -6.23 4.01 25.09
CA GLU A 246 -5.90 3.72 26.49
C GLU A 246 -6.59 4.62 27.52
N LYS A 247 -6.99 5.83 27.11
CA LYS A 247 -7.64 6.83 27.96
C LYS A 247 -9.17 6.75 27.86
N GLY A 248 -9.70 5.76 27.16
CA GLY A 248 -11.13 5.60 26.90
C GLY A 248 -11.69 6.61 25.90
N ARG A 249 -10.84 7.33 25.16
CA ARG A 249 -11.31 8.26 24.12
C ARG A 249 -11.75 7.45 22.92
N VAL A 250 -13.01 7.66 22.53
CA VAL A 250 -13.63 6.97 21.40
C VAL A 250 -13.53 7.84 20.16
N ARG A 251 -13.17 7.21 19.04
CA ARG A 251 -13.19 7.80 17.70
C ARG A 251 -14.04 6.90 16.80
N THR A 252 -14.99 7.49 16.10
CA THR A 252 -15.77 6.77 15.08
C THR A 252 -15.48 7.37 13.71
N ASP A 253 -15.15 6.50 12.76
CA ASP A 253 -14.94 6.84 11.37
C ASP A 253 -15.95 6.09 10.51
N THR A 254 -16.48 6.76 9.48
CA THR A 254 -17.31 6.13 8.45
C THR A 254 -16.69 6.41 7.10
N ALA A 255 -16.46 5.38 6.30
CA ALA A 255 -15.94 5.50 4.95
C ALA A 255 -16.85 4.79 3.96
N ARG A 256 -17.32 5.52 2.95
CA ARG A 256 -18.04 4.96 1.79
C ARG A 256 -17.10 4.95 0.60
N MET A 257 -17.05 3.82 -0.07
CA MET A 257 -16.29 3.59 -1.28
C MET A 257 -17.24 3.05 -2.36
N GLU A 258 -17.20 3.58 -3.57
CA GLU A 258 -18.11 3.17 -4.64
C GLU A 258 -17.50 3.33 -6.03
N ILE A 259 -17.81 2.36 -6.90
CA ILE A 259 -17.54 2.45 -8.33
C ILE A 259 -18.68 3.21 -9.00
N THR A 260 -18.38 4.39 -9.55
CA THR A 260 -19.39 5.28 -10.15
C THR A 260 -19.45 5.18 -11.68
N GLU A 261 -18.41 4.65 -12.31
CA GLU A 261 -18.36 4.38 -13.75
C GLU A 261 -17.63 3.06 -14.00
N LEU A 262 -18.05 2.29 -15.00
CA LEU A 262 -17.35 1.10 -15.49
C LEU A 262 -17.48 1.00 -17.01
N LYS A 263 -16.35 0.83 -17.70
CA LYS A 263 -16.27 0.70 -19.16
C LYS A 263 -15.28 -0.39 -19.52
N SER A 264 -15.66 -1.26 -20.45
CA SER A 264 -14.79 -2.31 -21.01
C SER A 264 -14.31 -1.90 -22.39
N GLY A 265 -13.06 -2.18 -22.73
CA GLY A 265 -12.50 -1.77 -24.01
C GLY A 265 -11.03 -2.13 -24.17
N LYS A 266 -10.45 -1.75 -25.31
CA LYS A 266 -9.02 -1.92 -25.56
C LYS A 266 -8.24 -0.82 -24.85
N LEU A 267 -7.19 -1.20 -24.13
CA LEU A 267 -6.26 -0.33 -23.43
C LEU A 267 -4.88 -0.46 -24.05
N ASP A 268 -4.20 0.67 -24.24
CA ASP A 268 -2.82 0.68 -24.73
C ASP A 268 -1.87 0.12 -23.66
N ALA A 269 -1.00 -0.82 -24.04
CA ALA A 269 -0.04 -1.42 -23.11
C ALA A 269 0.90 -0.37 -22.47
N SER A 270 1.20 0.72 -23.19
CA SER A 270 2.03 1.81 -22.67
C SER A 270 1.42 2.54 -21.47
N LEU A 271 0.10 2.40 -21.23
CA LEU A 271 -0.53 2.93 -20.01
C LEU A 271 0.06 2.33 -18.74
N PHE A 272 0.58 1.10 -18.82
CA PHE A 272 1.08 0.34 -17.68
C PHE A 272 2.60 0.42 -17.51
N GLU A 273 3.27 1.21 -18.36
CA GLU A 273 4.72 1.39 -18.32
C GLU A 273 5.10 2.73 -17.70
N ILE A 274 6.26 2.78 -17.06
CA ILE A 274 6.89 4.04 -16.67
C ILE A 274 7.50 4.65 -17.94
N PRO A 275 7.19 5.92 -18.30
CA PRO A 275 7.78 6.51 -19.50
C PRO A 275 9.31 6.57 -19.41
N LYS A 276 9.99 6.36 -20.54
CA LYS A 276 11.44 6.18 -20.61
C LYS A 276 12.26 7.40 -20.16
N ASP A 277 11.65 8.58 -20.17
CA ASP A 277 12.27 9.84 -19.78
C ASP A 277 12.15 10.15 -18.28
N TYR A 278 11.64 9.21 -17.47
CA TYR A 278 11.46 9.41 -16.04
C TYR A 278 12.69 8.96 -15.26
N GLN A 279 13.01 9.69 -14.19
CA GLN A 279 13.99 9.26 -13.21
C GLN A 279 13.36 8.20 -12.32
N VAL A 280 13.85 6.96 -12.43
CA VAL A 280 13.34 5.82 -11.65
C VAL A 280 14.22 5.60 -10.42
N THR A 281 13.62 5.69 -9.24
CA THR A 281 14.22 5.25 -7.97
C THR A 281 13.70 3.87 -7.62
N ASP A 282 14.57 2.87 -7.58
CA ASP A 282 14.20 1.51 -7.19
C ASP A 282 14.47 1.26 -5.71
N MET A 283 13.42 1.32 -4.90
CA MET A 283 13.51 1.10 -3.46
C MET A 283 13.89 -0.33 -3.09
N ARG A 284 13.77 -1.28 -4.01
CA ARG A 284 14.25 -2.66 -3.80
C ARG A 284 15.77 -2.69 -3.72
N GLN A 285 16.44 -1.90 -4.55
CA GLN A 285 17.89 -1.77 -4.55
C GLN A 285 18.39 -0.99 -3.32
N VAL A 286 17.68 0.08 -2.93
CA VAL A 286 18.03 0.85 -1.72
C VAL A 286 17.90 0.01 -0.46
N GLY A 287 16.86 -0.82 -0.35
CA GLY A 287 16.70 -1.74 0.76
C GLY A 287 17.83 -2.79 0.82
N ALA A 288 18.19 -3.37 -0.32
CA ALA A 288 19.27 -4.35 -0.42
C ALA A 288 20.65 -3.75 -0.11
N SER A 289 20.92 -2.52 -0.57
CA SER A 289 22.18 -1.83 -0.29
C SER A 289 22.28 -1.42 1.18
N LEU A 290 21.18 -0.96 1.79
CA LEU A 290 21.13 -0.66 3.21
C LEU A 290 21.33 -1.92 4.07
N ASP A 291 20.66 -3.02 3.73
CA ASP A 291 20.83 -4.31 4.41
C ASP A 291 22.28 -4.81 4.30
N SER A 292 22.88 -4.72 3.11
CA SER A 292 24.27 -5.09 2.87
C SER A 292 25.25 -4.20 3.66
N ALA A 293 25.00 -2.90 3.71
CA ALA A 293 25.79 -1.96 4.51
C ALA A 293 25.65 -2.26 6.01
N MET A 294 24.45 -2.56 6.51
CA MET A 294 24.25 -2.94 7.91
C MET A 294 24.98 -4.23 8.25
N LYS A 295 24.89 -5.26 7.40
CA LYS A 295 25.62 -6.52 7.55
C LYS A 295 27.14 -6.33 7.52
N ALA A 296 27.66 -5.57 6.56
CA ALA A 296 29.10 -5.29 6.45
C ALA A 296 29.66 -4.56 7.68
N ASN A 297 28.82 -3.76 8.35
CA ASN A 297 29.18 -3.08 9.59
C ASN A 297 28.83 -3.87 10.86
N GLY A 298 28.42 -5.14 10.75
CA GLY A 298 28.03 -5.99 11.88
C GLY A 298 26.80 -5.50 12.65
N LEU A 299 26.01 -4.59 12.06
CA LEU A 299 24.82 -4.00 12.66
C LEU A 299 23.59 -4.92 12.56
N ASP A 300 23.65 -5.96 11.74
CA ASP A 300 22.60 -6.96 11.54
C ASP A 300 22.42 -7.91 12.74
N THR A 301 23.49 -8.12 13.51
CA THR A 301 23.49 -8.94 14.74
C THR A 301 23.35 -8.13 16.02
N LEU A 302 23.25 -6.80 15.92
CA LEU A 302 22.96 -5.96 17.07
C LEU A 302 21.50 -6.18 17.48
N ASN A 303 21.30 -7.20 18.32
CA ASN A 303 20.20 -7.21 19.25
C ASN A 303 20.38 -5.94 20.10
N ALA A 304 19.67 -4.87 19.77
CA ALA A 304 19.81 -3.58 20.44
C ALA A 304 19.70 -3.72 21.98
N GLY A 305 18.95 -4.72 22.45
CA GLY A 305 18.88 -5.10 23.86
C GLY A 305 20.20 -5.64 24.42
N LYS A 306 20.94 -6.47 23.67
CA LYS A 306 22.26 -6.98 24.07
C LYS A 306 23.32 -5.87 24.06
N VAL A 307 23.33 -5.00 23.05
CA VAL A 307 24.29 -3.88 22.96
C VAL A 307 24.10 -2.89 24.11
N VAL A 308 22.85 -2.55 24.42
CA VAL A 308 22.54 -1.68 25.57
C VAL A 308 22.87 -2.39 26.89
N LYS A 309 22.62 -3.70 27.00
CA LYS A 309 22.91 -4.48 28.21
C LYS A 309 24.41 -4.66 28.43
N ASP A 310 25.19 -4.90 27.39
CA ASP A 310 26.65 -5.05 27.45
C ASP A 310 27.30 -3.69 27.70
N ALA A 311 26.87 -2.62 27.01
CA ALA A 311 27.32 -1.25 27.30
C ALA A 311 26.97 -0.79 28.72
N ALA A 312 25.79 -1.16 29.24
CA ALA A 312 25.41 -0.87 30.63
C ALA A 312 26.20 -1.72 31.64
N LYS A 313 26.55 -2.96 31.29
CA LYS A 313 27.33 -3.87 32.15
C LYS A 313 28.80 -3.47 32.22
N ASP A 314 29.37 -3.03 31.11
CA ASP A 314 30.74 -2.53 31.02
C ASP A 314 30.84 -1.15 31.70
N ALA A 315 29.87 -0.25 31.47
CA ALA A 315 29.80 1.01 32.19
C ALA A 315 29.60 0.83 33.72
N ALA A 316 28.84 -0.18 34.15
CA ALA A 316 28.64 -0.49 35.56
C ALA A 316 29.84 -1.19 36.23
N LYS A 317 30.77 -1.76 35.45
CA LYS A 317 32.03 -2.32 35.96
C LYS A 317 33.09 -1.26 36.19
N ASP A 318 33.14 -0.24 35.32
CA ASP A 318 34.23 0.74 35.32
C ASP A 318 33.90 2.02 36.09
N ALA A 319 32.61 2.31 36.32
CA ALA A 319 32.18 3.44 37.14
C ALA A 319 30.89 3.06 37.88
N GLY A 320 30.88 3.19 39.22
CA GLY A 320 29.71 2.85 40.04
C GLY A 320 28.38 3.36 39.43
N LYS A 321 27.31 2.56 39.58
CA LYS A 321 26.00 2.67 38.89
C LYS A 321 25.51 4.08 38.53
N ASP A 322 25.74 5.07 39.38
CA ASP A 322 25.26 6.46 39.19
C ASP A 322 26.01 7.21 38.08
N ALA A 323 27.32 6.98 37.93
CA ALA A 323 28.12 7.63 36.87
C ALA A 323 27.79 7.09 35.47
N ALA A 324 27.38 5.82 35.37
CA ALA A 324 26.98 5.20 34.11
C ALA A 324 25.66 5.78 33.56
N VAL A 325 24.70 6.09 34.44
CA VAL A 325 23.43 6.70 34.04
C VAL A 325 23.64 8.12 33.50
N ASP A 326 24.55 8.88 34.10
CA ASP A 326 24.83 10.26 33.68
C ASP A 326 25.64 10.34 32.37
N ALA A 327 26.55 9.39 32.12
CA ALA A 327 27.29 9.32 30.85
C ALA A 327 26.38 8.98 29.66
N ILE A 328 25.40 8.09 29.86
CA ILE A 328 24.41 7.73 28.83
C ILE A 328 23.47 8.91 28.55
N LYS A 329 23.00 9.60 29.59
CA LYS A 329 22.20 10.84 29.45
C LYS A 329 22.98 11.95 28.73
N GLY A 330 24.27 12.11 29.02
CA GLY A 330 25.14 13.10 28.38
C GLY A 330 25.32 12.85 26.87
N LYS A 331 25.58 11.59 26.47
CA LYS A 331 25.76 11.24 25.05
C LYS A 331 24.46 11.30 24.24
N LEU A 332 23.33 10.90 24.81
CA LEU A 332 22.01 11.00 24.14
C LEU A 332 21.48 12.44 24.11
N GLY A 333 21.73 13.24 25.15
CA GLY A 333 21.33 14.66 25.22
C GLY A 333 22.05 15.56 24.21
N GLY A 334 23.28 15.21 23.82
CA GLY A 334 24.02 15.90 22.77
C GLY A 334 23.43 15.72 21.37
N PHE A 335 22.82 14.56 21.10
CA PHE A 335 22.24 14.24 19.78
C PHE A 335 20.91 14.94 19.50
N LEU A 336 20.18 15.36 20.54
CA LEU A 336 18.88 16.03 20.41
C LEU A 336 18.96 17.56 20.43
N LYS A 337 20.14 18.14 20.72
CA LYS A 337 20.39 19.58 20.56
C LYS A 337 20.85 19.89 19.13
N ARG A 338 20.00 19.65 18.12
CA ARG A 338 20.16 20.35 16.84
C ARG A 338 19.78 21.82 17.07
N LYS A 339 20.72 22.74 16.80
CA LYS A 339 20.44 24.19 16.71
C LYS A 339 19.19 24.38 15.86
N LYS A 340 18.18 25.08 16.39
CA LYS A 340 17.12 25.65 15.56
C LYS A 340 17.78 26.52 14.48
N PRO A 341 17.29 26.49 13.23
CA PRO A 341 17.75 27.39 12.19
C PRO A 341 17.53 28.85 12.59
#